data_AF-A0A661IUE0-F1
#
_entry.id   AF-A0A661IUE0-F1
#
_cell.length_a   1.000
_cell.length_b   1.000
_cell.length_c   1.000
_cell.angle_alpha   90.00
_cell.angle_beta   90.00
_cell.angle_gamma   90.00
#
_symmetry.space_group_name_H-M   'P 1'
#
loop_
_entity.id
_entity.type
_entity.pdbx_description
1 polymer ?
#
loop_
_entity_poly.entity_id
_entity_poly.type
_entity_poly.pdbx_seq_one_letter_code
_entity_poly.pdbx_strand_id
1 'polypeptide(L)'
;MGSYTSLTIDNYPVFTSKSYVDPDIINIFSESDKKIFHRSIGERNDEFIEIAYEYQTTVGNAIDRLEINGFTLDKSKNDFIKCKNDLIKELTSNLENDQLEFLRESYTQELKLLKSSNFNDFIKAFIEIRLKEIRHYMIDDTINISNIARYLTTDGWFLNYPHSDYWFYLRAFLESCEKDTLVIQDITELINAGYYDIEDEVRNITVNNQEKITILTEGESDIKIISKSIKLLYPHLYDFYNFKDFSISNAQGGAGQLFLEIKSLIAINHTNKVVALFDNDGEGIHQIKQLNKLKIPSNFIILTYPNLSLLEKYPTSNNIMENMNGIAGSIEMYLGRDILKEKGKFIHIELSSSKISQGKIKYKKNLIKKYNKKIIECQKNSILIDSYDWTEMRLLLSKLFKAFQTKYI
;
A
#
# COMPACT_ATOMS: atom_id res chain seq x y z
N MET A 1 -15.86 14.98 30.92
CA MET A 1 -14.69 15.22 30.04
C MET A 1 -14.79 14.25 28.87
N GLY A 2 -14.26 14.60 27.69
CA GLY A 2 -14.23 13.66 26.56
C GLY A 2 -13.04 12.72 26.67
N SER A 3 -13.16 11.52 26.10
CA SER A 3 -12.01 10.64 25.84
C SER A 3 -11.53 10.85 24.40
N TYR A 4 -10.22 10.87 24.21
CA TYR A 4 -9.60 11.19 22.94
C TYR A 4 -8.73 10.05 22.43
N THR A 5 -8.62 9.97 21.12
CA THR A 5 -7.64 9.14 20.45
C THR A 5 -6.79 10.03 19.55
N SER A 6 -5.49 9.74 19.47
CA SER A 6 -4.54 10.57 18.74
C SER A 6 -3.70 9.74 17.78
N LEU A 7 -3.60 10.23 16.54
CA LEU A 7 -2.58 9.82 15.59
C LEU A 7 -1.33 10.65 15.83
N THR A 8 -0.22 9.99 16.08
CA THR A 8 1.12 10.59 16.10
C THR A 8 1.99 9.97 15.02
N ILE A 9 2.85 10.79 14.40
CA ILE A 9 3.82 10.36 13.40
C ILE A 9 5.17 10.95 13.81
N ASP A 10 6.12 10.05 14.12
CA ASP A 10 7.41 10.41 14.68
C ASP A 10 7.26 11.41 15.83
N ASN A 11 6.43 11.00 16.80
CA ASN A 11 6.01 11.71 18.02
C ASN A 11 5.28 13.05 17.81
N TYR A 12 5.10 13.51 16.58
CA TYR A 12 4.33 14.72 16.30
C TYR A 12 2.82 14.40 16.19
N PRO A 13 1.94 15.11 16.91
CA PRO A 13 0.50 14.90 16.84
C PRO A 13 -0.07 15.40 15.50
N VAL A 14 -0.63 14.49 14.71
CA VAL A 14 -1.16 14.80 13.37
C VAL A 14 -2.67 14.93 13.36
N PHE A 15 -3.37 14.09 14.14
CA PHE A 15 -4.83 14.08 14.19
C PHE A 15 -5.32 13.64 15.56
N THR A 16 -6.46 14.17 15.98
CA THR A 16 -7.15 13.75 17.21
C THR A 16 -8.64 13.69 16.97
N SER A 17 -9.30 12.62 17.41
CA SER A 17 -10.76 12.53 17.44
C SER A 17 -11.24 12.28 18.87
N LYS A 18 -12.47 12.72 19.15
CA LYS A 18 -13.11 12.61 20.46
C LYS A 18 -14.18 11.53 20.40
N SER A 19 -14.13 10.59 21.34
CA SER A 19 -15.17 9.55 21.55
C SER A 19 -15.33 8.50 20.44
N TYR A 20 -14.52 8.52 19.37
CA TYR A 20 -14.51 7.47 18.35
C TYR A 20 -13.15 7.39 17.64
N VAL A 21 -12.81 6.21 17.11
CA VAL A 21 -11.69 6.02 16.19
C VAL A 21 -12.14 6.37 14.78
N ASP A 22 -11.43 7.28 14.12
CA ASP A 22 -11.78 7.73 12.78
C ASP A 22 -11.48 6.64 11.72
N PRO A 23 -12.46 6.24 10.88
CA PRO A 23 -12.30 5.16 9.92
C PRO A 23 -11.25 5.45 8.85
N ASP A 24 -11.11 6.70 8.40
CA ASP A 24 -10.15 7.06 7.35
C ASP A 24 -8.72 7.06 7.90
N ILE A 25 -8.57 7.38 9.18
CA ILE A 25 -7.29 7.40 9.88
C ILE A 25 -6.81 5.99 10.23
N ILE A 26 -7.65 5.17 10.86
CA ILE A 26 -7.26 3.84 11.34
C ILE A 26 -6.98 2.84 10.21
N ASN A 27 -7.47 3.10 9.00
CA ASN A 27 -7.34 2.22 7.84
C ASN A 27 -5.88 2.12 7.32
N ILE A 28 -4.97 2.98 7.77
CA ILE A 28 -3.53 2.82 7.52
C ILE A 28 -2.91 1.67 8.33
N PHE A 29 -3.60 1.18 9.36
CA PHE A 29 -3.17 0.06 10.20
C PHE A 29 -3.84 -1.25 9.78
N SER A 30 -3.23 -2.37 10.16
CA SER A 30 -3.87 -3.69 10.22
C SER A 30 -4.19 -4.05 11.68
N GLU A 31 -5.12 -4.98 11.89
CA GLU A 31 -5.45 -5.44 13.26
C GLU A 31 -4.23 -6.03 13.98
N SER A 32 -3.33 -6.67 13.21
CA SER A 32 -2.05 -7.18 13.69
C SER A 32 -1.07 -6.12 14.21
N ASP A 33 -1.33 -4.83 13.94
CA ASP A 33 -0.54 -3.71 14.45
C ASP A 33 -0.93 -3.34 15.90
N LYS A 34 -2.05 -3.84 16.44
CA LYS A 34 -2.47 -3.58 17.82
C LYS A 34 -1.44 -4.13 18.81
N LYS A 35 -1.01 -3.28 19.73
CA LYS A 35 -0.08 -3.56 20.83
C LYS A 35 -0.76 -3.22 22.15
N ILE A 36 -0.53 -4.09 23.13
CA ILE A 36 -0.98 -3.93 24.52
C ILE A 36 0.24 -4.06 25.40
N PHE A 37 0.55 -3.03 26.17
CA PHE A 37 1.74 -2.98 27.02
C PHE A 37 1.55 -2.02 28.19
N HIS A 38 2.43 -2.13 29.19
CA HIS A 38 2.43 -1.22 30.33
C HIS A 38 3.29 0.02 30.02
N ARG A 39 2.80 1.22 30.33
CA ARG A 39 3.57 2.47 30.26
C ARG A 39 3.38 3.33 31.50
N SER A 40 4.39 4.13 31.82
CA SER A 40 4.33 5.10 32.91
C SER A 40 3.62 6.37 32.47
N ILE A 41 2.71 6.88 33.31
CA ILE A 41 2.09 8.20 33.17
C ILE A 41 2.57 9.11 34.31
N GLY A 42 3.01 10.32 33.97
CA GLY A 42 3.26 11.41 34.91
C GLY A 42 4.65 12.04 34.77
N GLU A 43 4.74 13.36 34.92
CA GLU A 43 6.01 14.11 34.91
C GLU A 43 6.51 14.50 36.31
N ARG A 44 5.77 14.18 37.39
CA ARG A 44 6.14 14.57 38.77
C ARG A 44 5.81 13.50 39.81
N ASN A 45 6.86 12.93 40.42
CA ASN A 45 6.96 12.17 41.67
C ASN A 45 6.00 11.01 41.99
N ASP A 46 4.90 10.82 41.26
CA ASP A 46 4.03 9.65 41.36
C ASP A 46 3.94 8.97 39.99
N GLU A 47 4.83 7.99 39.74
CA GLU A 47 4.78 7.15 38.54
C GLU A 47 3.59 6.19 38.64
N PHE A 48 2.51 6.47 37.92
CA PHE A 48 1.41 5.54 37.74
C PHE A 48 1.67 4.68 36.49
N ILE A 49 1.41 3.38 36.58
CA ILE A 49 1.50 2.47 35.43
C ILE A 49 0.10 2.28 34.87
N GLU A 50 -0.10 2.56 33.59
CA GLU A 50 -1.31 2.18 32.85
C GLU A 50 -1.05 1.05 31.85
N ILE A 51 -2.14 0.44 31.38
CA ILE A 51 -2.12 -0.43 30.22
C ILE A 51 -2.46 0.45 29.00
N ALA A 52 -1.53 0.54 28.07
CA ALA A 52 -1.69 1.25 26.82
C ALA A 52 -2.21 0.31 25.72
N TYR A 53 -3.05 0.88 24.85
CA TYR A 53 -3.63 0.23 23.68
C TYR A 53 -3.34 1.07 22.45
N GLU A 54 -2.42 0.60 21.62
CA GLU A 54 -1.91 1.37 20.49
C GLU A 54 -1.88 0.52 19.22
N TYR A 55 -2.25 1.10 18.07
CA TYR A 55 -1.86 0.54 16.78
C TYR A 55 -0.54 1.16 16.36
N GLN A 56 0.47 0.33 16.11
CA GLN A 56 1.82 0.79 15.79
C GLN A 56 2.31 0.21 14.47
N THR A 57 2.80 1.08 13.58
CA THR A 57 3.51 0.69 12.35
C THR A 57 4.66 1.67 12.09
N THR A 58 5.49 1.41 11.07
CA THR A 58 6.54 2.35 10.66
C THR A 58 6.08 3.25 9.52
N VAL A 59 6.72 4.40 9.36
CA VAL A 59 6.51 5.30 8.21
C VAL A 59 6.69 4.56 6.89
N GLY A 60 7.71 3.72 6.76
CA GLY A 60 7.94 2.91 5.56
C GLY A 60 6.79 1.96 5.24
N ASN A 61 6.27 1.27 6.26
CA ASN A 61 5.13 0.38 6.08
C ASN A 61 3.84 1.15 5.75
N ALA A 62 3.63 2.31 6.38
CA ALA A 62 2.51 3.19 6.06
C ALA A 62 2.59 3.68 4.59
N ILE A 63 3.78 4.09 4.13
CA ILE A 63 3.99 4.46 2.72
C ILE A 63 3.62 3.29 1.80
N ASP A 64 4.10 2.08 2.05
CA ASP A 64 3.78 0.92 1.21
C ASP A 64 2.25 0.67 1.16
N ARG A 65 1.55 0.80 2.29
CA ARG A 65 0.09 0.62 2.40
C ARG A 65 -0.71 1.68 1.64
N LEU A 66 -0.26 2.94 1.67
CA LEU A 66 -0.82 4.03 0.85
C LEU A 66 -0.59 3.74 -0.64
N GLU A 67 0.61 3.29 -0.99
CA GLU A 67 1.03 3.10 -2.37
C GLU A 67 0.35 1.93 -3.07
N ILE A 68 0.12 0.80 -2.39
CA ILE A 68 -0.68 -0.30 -2.95
C ILE A 68 -2.12 0.13 -3.23
N ASN A 69 -2.62 1.10 -2.46
CA ASN A 69 -3.94 1.71 -2.65
C ASN A 69 -3.97 2.80 -3.73
N GLY A 70 -2.82 3.10 -4.32
CA GLY A 70 -2.69 4.07 -5.40
C GLY A 70 -2.43 5.50 -4.94
N PHE A 71 -2.16 5.74 -3.66
CA PHE A 71 -1.75 7.05 -3.12
C PHE A 71 -0.22 7.17 -3.15
N THR A 72 0.33 7.32 -4.35
CA THR A 72 1.79 7.47 -4.56
C THR A 72 2.25 8.90 -4.34
N LEU A 73 3.55 9.08 -4.11
CA LEU A 73 4.15 10.42 -3.99
C LEU A 73 3.86 11.30 -5.21
N ASP A 74 4.03 10.75 -6.42
CA ASP A 74 3.76 11.49 -7.66
C ASP A 74 2.31 11.92 -7.77
N LYS A 75 1.37 11.07 -7.36
CA LYS A 75 -0.06 11.42 -7.35
C LYS A 75 -0.38 12.44 -6.26
N SER A 76 0.19 12.31 -5.07
CA SER A 76 0.06 13.31 -4.00
C SER A 76 0.60 14.68 -4.44
N LYS A 77 1.74 14.72 -5.14
CA LYS A 77 2.29 15.95 -5.71
C LYS A 77 1.38 16.56 -6.77
N ASN A 78 0.82 15.74 -7.67
CA ASN A 78 -0.11 16.20 -8.69
C ASN A 78 -1.43 16.70 -8.07
N ASP A 79 -1.93 16.01 -7.03
CA ASP A 79 -3.10 16.42 -6.25
C ASP A 79 -2.88 17.78 -5.59
N PHE A 80 -1.76 17.94 -4.89
CA PHE A 80 -1.35 19.22 -4.29
C PHE A 80 -1.31 20.35 -5.33
N ILE A 81 -0.70 20.13 -6.50
CA ILE A 81 -0.64 21.16 -7.55
C ILE A 81 -2.05 21.55 -7.99
N LYS A 82 -2.93 20.58 -8.18
CA LYS A 82 -4.33 20.81 -8.57
C LYS A 82 -5.06 21.61 -7.49
N CYS A 83 -5.07 21.13 -6.25
CA CYS A 83 -5.80 21.77 -5.14
C CYS A 83 -5.25 23.15 -4.81
N LYS A 84 -3.93 23.34 -4.84
CA LYS A 84 -3.32 24.67 -4.66
C LYS A 84 -3.75 25.64 -5.76
N ASN A 85 -3.83 25.19 -7.01
CA ASN A 85 -4.28 26.04 -8.12
C ASN A 85 -5.77 26.38 -8.01
N ASP A 86 -6.60 25.46 -7.55
CA ASP A 86 -8.02 25.70 -7.34
C ASP A 86 -8.25 26.67 -6.17
N LEU A 87 -7.50 26.53 -5.06
CA LEU A 87 -7.48 27.49 -3.95
C LEU A 87 -7.03 28.89 -4.40
N ILE A 88 -5.99 28.99 -5.23
CA ILE A 88 -5.54 30.28 -5.81
C ILE A 88 -6.66 30.94 -6.63
N LYS A 89 -7.42 30.16 -7.42
CA LYS A 89 -8.56 30.72 -8.19
C LYS A 89 -9.66 31.22 -7.27
N GLU A 90 -10.00 30.44 -6.24
CA GLU A 90 -11.02 30.80 -5.25
C GLU A 90 -10.65 32.10 -4.53
N LEU A 91 -9.45 32.18 -3.96
CA LEU A 91 -8.95 33.39 -3.29
C LEU A 91 -8.91 34.60 -4.23
N THR A 92 -8.53 34.40 -5.50
CA THR A 92 -8.54 35.47 -6.50
C THR A 92 -9.97 35.98 -6.75
N SER A 93 -10.95 35.07 -6.89
CA SER A 93 -12.36 35.44 -7.04
C SER A 93 -12.91 36.16 -5.80
N ASN A 94 -12.46 35.77 -4.60
CA ASN A 94 -12.89 36.39 -3.35
C ASN A 94 -12.37 37.82 -3.18
N LEU A 95 -11.22 38.17 -3.77
CA LEU A 95 -10.70 39.54 -3.77
C LEU A 95 -11.61 40.52 -4.53
N GLU A 96 -12.28 40.04 -5.58
CA GLU A 96 -13.21 40.82 -6.41
C GLU A 96 -14.58 40.99 -5.74
N ASN A 97 -14.85 40.30 -4.63
CA ASN A 97 -16.10 40.39 -3.89
C ASN A 97 -16.04 41.53 -2.86
N ASP A 98 -16.81 42.60 -3.11
CA ASP A 98 -16.90 43.76 -2.21
C ASP A 98 -17.40 43.43 -0.80
N GLN A 99 -18.14 42.33 -0.61
CA GLN A 99 -18.58 41.89 0.71
C GLN A 99 -17.43 41.35 1.58
N LEU A 100 -16.28 41.03 0.98
CA LEU A 100 -15.10 40.45 1.63
C LEU A 100 -13.93 41.45 1.73
N GLU A 101 -14.22 42.75 1.60
CA GLU A 101 -13.18 43.80 1.61
C GLU A 101 -12.27 43.74 2.84
N PHE A 102 -12.82 43.41 4.01
CA PHE A 102 -12.06 43.28 5.26
C PHE A 102 -11.04 42.13 5.28
N LEU A 103 -11.14 41.16 4.36
CA LEU A 103 -10.20 40.03 4.23
C LEU A 103 -9.18 40.22 3.10
N ARG A 104 -9.27 41.32 2.32
CA ARG A 104 -8.43 41.52 1.11
C ARG A 104 -6.94 41.43 1.39
N GLU A 105 -6.48 42.00 2.51
CA GLU A 105 -5.06 41.94 2.87
C GLU A 105 -4.60 40.50 3.15
N SER A 106 -5.36 39.76 3.97
CA SER A 106 -5.08 38.35 4.29
C SER A 106 -5.02 37.50 3.02
N TYR A 107 -6.04 37.60 2.16
CA TYR A 107 -6.08 36.86 0.90
C TYR A 107 -4.94 37.24 -0.04
N THR A 108 -4.54 38.52 -0.09
CA THR A 108 -3.40 38.97 -0.91
C THR A 108 -2.08 38.35 -0.44
N GLN A 109 -1.86 38.30 0.88
CA GLN A 109 -0.67 37.68 1.46
C GLN A 109 -0.63 36.18 1.20
N GLU A 110 -1.75 35.49 1.41
CA GLU A 110 -1.90 34.06 1.14
C GLU A 110 -1.69 33.72 -0.33
N LEU A 111 -2.30 34.47 -1.25
CA LEU A 111 -2.09 34.32 -2.70
C LEU A 111 -0.62 34.47 -3.09
N LYS A 112 0.08 35.46 -2.53
CA LYS A 112 1.51 35.67 -2.78
C LYS A 112 2.33 34.46 -2.31
N LEU A 113 2.01 33.91 -1.14
CA LEU A 113 2.66 32.72 -0.60
C LEU A 113 2.41 31.49 -1.48
N LEU A 114 1.14 31.20 -1.83
CA LEU A 114 0.77 30.02 -2.61
C LEU A 114 1.31 30.07 -4.05
N LYS A 115 1.35 31.26 -4.67
CA LYS A 115 1.91 31.43 -6.03
C LYS A 115 3.43 31.27 -6.08
N SER A 116 4.13 31.60 -4.99
CA SER A 116 5.61 31.54 -4.93
C SER A 116 6.17 30.22 -4.40
N SER A 117 5.33 29.38 -3.78
CA SER A 117 5.72 28.11 -3.18
C SER A 117 5.48 26.90 -4.09
N ASN A 118 6.20 25.82 -3.86
CA ASN A 118 6.02 24.52 -4.51
C ASN A 118 5.93 23.38 -3.48
N PHE A 119 5.65 22.16 -3.96
CA PHE A 119 5.48 20.98 -3.11
C PHE A 119 6.64 20.76 -2.11
N ASN A 120 7.89 20.93 -2.55
CA ASN A 120 9.04 20.70 -1.67
C ASN A 120 9.15 21.75 -0.56
N ASP A 121 8.65 22.98 -0.79
CA ASP A 121 8.64 24.00 0.25
C ASP A 121 7.66 23.63 1.37
N PHE A 122 6.54 22.98 1.02
CA PHE A 122 5.58 22.44 1.98
C PHE A 122 6.16 21.25 2.76
N ILE A 123 6.90 20.34 2.11
CA ILE A 123 7.58 19.25 2.83
C ILE A 123 8.60 19.80 3.83
N LYS A 124 9.39 20.82 3.44
CA LYS A 124 10.32 21.50 4.36
C LYS A 124 9.59 22.15 5.54
N ALA A 125 8.41 22.73 5.29
CA ALA A 125 7.58 23.32 6.33
C ALA A 125 7.02 22.25 7.29
N PHE A 126 6.62 21.07 6.82
CA PHE A 126 6.28 19.95 7.70
C PHE A 126 7.45 19.53 8.59
N ILE A 127 8.66 19.40 8.02
CA ILE A 127 9.88 19.11 8.79
C ILE A 127 10.09 20.17 9.87
N GLU A 128 10.00 21.45 9.50
CA GLU A 128 10.17 22.57 10.43
C GLU A 128 9.15 22.52 11.59
N ILE A 129 7.86 22.31 11.28
CA ILE A 129 6.78 22.24 12.27
C ILE A 129 7.01 21.07 13.22
N ARG A 130 7.34 19.87 12.70
CA ARG A 130 7.57 18.69 13.54
C ARG A 130 8.76 18.87 14.47
N LEU A 131 9.91 19.26 13.92
CA LEU A 131 11.15 19.37 14.70
C LEU A 131 11.11 20.48 15.76
N LYS A 132 10.26 21.49 15.56
CA LYS A 132 10.02 22.56 16.54
C LYS A 132 8.79 22.29 17.41
N GLU A 133 8.11 21.15 17.24
CA GLU A 133 6.90 20.75 17.96
C GLU A 133 5.79 21.80 17.93
N ILE A 134 5.67 22.55 16.82
CA ILE A 134 4.70 23.63 16.69
C ILE A 134 3.30 23.04 16.56
N ARG A 135 2.40 23.35 17.49
CA ARG A 135 0.98 22.95 17.43
C ARG A 135 0.14 24.11 16.89
N HIS A 136 -0.95 23.81 16.20
CA HIS A 136 -1.81 24.82 15.56
C HIS A 136 -2.33 25.89 16.54
N TYR A 137 -2.58 25.54 17.80
CA TYR A 137 -3.02 26.47 18.85
C TYR A 137 -1.87 27.21 19.58
N MET A 138 -0.62 26.93 19.26
CA MET A 138 0.56 27.52 19.92
C MET A 138 1.15 28.70 19.15
N ILE A 139 0.57 29.09 18.01
CA ILE A 139 1.17 30.12 17.15
C ILE A 139 0.99 31.50 17.79
N ASP A 140 2.12 32.17 18.02
CA ASP A 140 2.17 33.62 18.18
C ASP A 140 3.24 34.22 17.26
N ASP A 141 3.31 35.55 17.23
CA ASP A 141 4.25 36.30 16.39
C ASP A 141 5.73 36.14 16.82
N THR A 142 5.99 35.55 18.00
CA THR A 142 7.34 35.37 18.54
C THR A 142 8.00 34.09 18.05
N ILE A 143 7.22 33.13 17.55
CA ILE A 143 7.73 31.87 17.01
C ILE A 143 8.42 32.13 15.67
N ASN A 144 9.73 31.87 15.62
CA ASN A 144 10.53 32.00 14.40
C ASN A 144 10.35 30.78 13.50
N ILE A 145 9.39 30.83 12.58
CA ILE A 145 9.11 29.82 11.55
C ILE A 145 8.92 30.43 10.17
N SER A 146 9.11 29.63 9.12
CA SER A 146 8.84 30.08 7.75
C SER A 146 7.37 30.47 7.54
N ASN A 147 7.10 31.34 6.55
CA ASN A 147 5.73 31.75 6.23
C ASN A 147 4.85 30.57 5.80
N ILE A 148 5.41 29.53 5.17
CA ILE A 148 4.67 28.33 4.79
C ILE A 148 4.36 27.49 6.04
N ALA A 149 5.31 27.34 6.96
CA ALA A 149 5.05 26.67 8.22
C ALA A 149 3.94 27.40 9.01
N ARG A 150 4.00 28.74 9.07
CA ARG A 150 2.95 29.54 9.71
C ARG A 150 1.60 29.30 9.04
N TYR A 151 1.53 29.37 7.71
CA TYR A 151 0.32 29.08 6.92
C TYR A 151 -0.26 27.67 7.20
N LEU A 152 0.60 26.65 7.28
CA LEU A 152 0.18 25.28 7.57
C LEU A 152 -0.39 25.14 8.99
N THR A 153 0.09 25.93 9.93
CA THR A 153 -0.36 25.84 11.32
C THR A 153 -1.59 26.72 11.59
N THR A 154 -1.89 27.72 10.75
CA THR A 154 -3.09 28.55 10.87
C THR A 154 -4.36 27.69 10.84
N ASP A 155 -5.30 27.96 11.76
CA ASP A 155 -6.57 27.23 11.97
C ASP A 155 -7.12 26.57 10.70
N GLY A 156 -6.85 25.27 10.56
CA GLY A 156 -7.17 24.49 9.37
C GLY A 156 -7.07 23.00 9.64
N TRP A 157 -7.94 22.25 8.99
CA TRP A 157 -7.91 20.79 9.05
C TRP A 157 -6.65 20.28 8.33
N PHE A 158 -5.98 19.26 8.88
CA PHE A 158 -4.80 18.64 8.29
C PHE A 158 -3.68 19.63 7.92
N LEU A 159 -3.37 20.51 8.88
CA LEU A 159 -2.36 21.56 8.73
C LEU A 159 -2.59 22.46 7.50
N ASN A 160 -3.83 22.72 7.09
CA ASN A 160 -4.17 23.62 5.98
C ASN A 160 -3.44 23.30 4.64
N TYR A 161 -2.96 22.06 4.49
CA TYR A 161 -2.22 21.61 3.33
C TYR A 161 -3.19 21.48 2.13
N PRO A 162 -2.89 21.98 0.93
CA PRO A 162 -3.75 21.79 -0.23
C PRO A 162 -3.83 20.31 -0.67
N HIS A 163 -4.99 19.66 -0.48
CA HIS A 163 -5.25 18.28 -0.86
C HIS A 163 -6.72 18.08 -1.24
N SER A 164 -7.03 17.02 -1.98
CA SER A 164 -8.42 16.59 -2.23
C SER A 164 -8.87 15.43 -1.34
N ASP A 165 -7.92 14.70 -0.76
CA ASP A 165 -8.14 13.50 0.05
C ASP A 165 -7.09 13.43 1.17
N TYR A 166 -7.52 13.05 2.38
CA TYR A 166 -6.65 12.89 3.55
C TYR A 166 -5.43 12.00 3.24
N TRP A 167 -5.59 10.96 2.43
CA TRP A 167 -4.51 10.03 2.10
C TRP A 167 -3.42 10.69 1.25
N PHE A 168 -3.77 11.69 0.43
CA PHE A 168 -2.76 12.48 -0.29
C PHE A 168 -1.98 13.42 0.65
N TYR A 169 -2.67 14.03 1.63
CA TYR A 169 -2.02 14.77 2.70
C TYR A 169 -1.08 13.86 3.50
N LEU A 170 -1.57 12.73 4.00
CA LEU A 170 -0.78 11.79 4.79
C LEU A 170 0.44 11.30 4.01
N ARG A 171 0.27 10.94 2.73
CA ARG A 171 1.39 10.53 1.86
C ARG A 171 2.45 11.63 1.75
N ALA A 172 2.07 12.90 1.64
CA ALA A 172 3.01 14.01 1.60
C ALA A 172 3.68 14.22 2.96
N PHE A 173 2.91 14.21 4.06
CA PHE A 173 3.42 14.40 5.41
C PHE A 173 4.50 13.38 5.77
N LEU A 174 4.33 12.11 5.38
CA LEU A 174 5.30 11.04 5.64
C LEU A 174 6.68 11.28 4.98
N GLU A 175 6.78 12.15 3.96
CA GLU A 175 8.09 12.55 3.39
C GLU A 175 8.89 13.47 4.33
N SER A 176 8.28 13.97 5.42
CA SER A 176 8.97 14.73 6.47
C SER A 176 9.59 13.85 7.58
N CYS A 177 9.51 12.53 7.43
CA CYS A 177 9.87 11.55 8.46
C CYS A 177 10.84 10.49 7.93
N GLU A 178 11.68 9.95 8.82
CA GLU A 178 12.51 8.78 8.50
C GLU A 178 11.67 7.50 8.43
N LYS A 179 12.02 6.57 7.54
CA LYS A 179 11.17 5.40 7.24
C LYS A 179 10.97 4.42 8.39
N ASP A 180 11.90 4.38 9.34
CA ASP A 180 11.90 3.50 10.50
C ASP A 180 11.18 4.10 11.71
N THR A 181 10.84 5.39 11.67
CA THR A 181 10.06 6.05 12.73
C THR A 181 8.62 5.54 12.79
N LEU A 182 7.99 5.69 13.96
CA LEU A 182 6.68 5.13 14.23
C LEU A 182 5.53 6.04 13.77
N VAL A 183 4.46 5.38 13.31
CA VAL A 183 3.12 5.92 13.14
C VAL A 183 2.25 5.20 14.17
N ILE A 184 1.62 5.95 15.08
CA ILE A 184 0.92 5.41 16.24
C ILE A 184 -0.48 6.00 16.33
N GLN A 185 -1.50 5.13 16.38
CA GLN A 185 -2.83 5.51 16.87
C GLN A 185 -2.99 5.03 18.30
N ASP A 186 -3.02 5.96 19.25
CA ASP A 186 -3.30 5.65 20.65
C ASP A 186 -4.81 5.70 20.92
N ILE A 187 -5.38 4.56 21.30
CA ILE A 187 -6.82 4.40 21.61
C ILE A 187 -7.08 4.14 23.10
N THR A 188 -6.06 4.33 23.95
CA THR A 188 -6.08 3.98 25.37
C THR A 188 -7.22 4.64 26.13
N GLU A 189 -7.42 5.96 25.96
CA GLU A 189 -8.50 6.66 26.67
C GLU A 189 -9.90 6.18 26.27
N LEU A 190 -10.08 5.74 25.02
CA LEU A 190 -11.38 5.26 24.52
C LEU A 190 -11.70 3.89 25.12
N ILE A 191 -10.73 2.98 25.18
CA ILE A 191 -10.88 1.68 25.86
C ILE A 191 -11.14 1.88 27.35
N ASN A 192 -10.34 2.72 28.02
CA ASN A 192 -10.50 2.99 29.46
C ASN A 192 -11.86 3.63 29.81
N ALA A 193 -12.45 4.38 28.88
CA ALA A 193 -13.78 4.96 29.03
C ALA A 193 -14.92 4.04 28.57
N GLY A 194 -14.62 2.82 28.12
CA GLY A 194 -15.62 1.82 27.74
C GLY A 194 -16.28 2.06 26.38
N TYR A 195 -15.63 2.80 25.47
CA TYR A 195 -16.11 2.93 24.08
C TYR A 195 -15.86 1.66 23.26
N TYR A 196 -14.82 0.91 23.62
CA TYR A 196 -14.46 -0.38 23.02
C TYR A 196 -14.02 -1.34 24.12
N ASP A 197 -14.27 -2.62 23.93
CA ASP A 197 -13.76 -3.67 24.79
C ASP A 197 -12.27 -3.94 24.50
N ILE A 198 -11.56 -4.49 25.49
CA ILE A 198 -10.12 -4.81 25.39
C ILE A 198 -9.83 -5.76 24.22
N GLU A 199 -10.72 -6.73 24.02
CA GLU A 199 -10.62 -7.77 23.00
C GLU A 199 -11.16 -7.32 21.63
N ASP A 200 -11.71 -6.10 21.53
CA ASP A 200 -12.25 -5.63 20.26
C ASP A 200 -11.16 -5.50 19.20
N GLU A 201 -11.46 -6.03 18.02
CA GLU A 201 -10.73 -5.72 16.78
C GLU A 201 -11.19 -4.34 16.28
N VAL A 202 -10.86 -3.29 17.06
CA VAL A 202 -11.40 -1.92 16.89
C VAL A 202 -11.25 -1.45 15.45
N ARG A 203 -10.12 -1.74 14.80
CA ARG A 203 -9.88 -1.37 13.41
C ARG A 203 -10.84 -2.11 12.46
N ASN A 204 -11.04 -3.40 12.63
CA ASN A 204 -11.97 -4.17 11.78
C ASN A 204 -13.44 -3.77 12.01
N ILE A 205 -13.82 -3.46 13.25
CA ILE A 205 -15.16 -2.94 13.60
C ILE A 205 -15.39 -1.58 12.93
N THR A 206 -14.41 -0.68 13.03
CA THR A 206 -14.53 0.70 12.56
C THR A 206 -14.61 0.80 11.04
N VAL A 207 -13.80 0.00 10.33
CA VAL A 207 -13.66 0.08 8.85
C VAL A 207 -14.64 -0.84 8.11
N ASN A 208 -15.63 -1.40 8.81
CA ASN A 208 -16.72 -2.28 8.34
C ASN A 208 -16.62 -2.69 6.85
N ASN A 209 -15.97 -3.83 6.56
CA ASN A 209 -15.53 -4.29 5.23
C ASN A 209 -14.55 -3.33 4.52
N GLN A 210 -13.31 -3.26 5.02
CA GLN A 210 -12.20 -2.65 4.26
C GLN A 210 -12.22 -3.18 2.82
N GLU A 211 -12.18 -2.28 1.84
CA GLU A 211 -12.02 -2.63 0.43
C GLU A 211 -10.61 -3.20 0.20
N LYS A 212 -10.41 -4.46 0.57
CA LYS A 212 -9.19 -5.21 0.27
C LYS A 212 -9.03 -5.34 -1.23
N ILE A 213 -7.79 -5.30 -1.69
CA ILE A 213 -7.46 -5.56 -3.08
C ILE A 213 -7.62 -7.06 -3.33
N THR A 214 -8.55 -7.44 -4.20
CA THR A 214 -8.79 -8.84 -4.55
C THR A 214 -7.77 -9.29 -5.59
N ILE A 215 -7.01 -10.34 -5.28
CA ILE A 215 -6.06 -10.98 -6.19
C ILE A 215 -6.72 -12.21 -6.82
N LEU A 216 -6.75 -12.20 -8.16
CA LEU A 216 -7.19 -13.33 -8.98
C LEU A 216 -5.99 -13.90 -9.74
N THR A 217 -5.89 -15.22 -9.80
CA THR A 217 -4.85 -15.95 -10.57
C THR A 217 -5.49 -17.10 -11.35
N GLU A 218 -4.73 -17.70 -12.25
CA GLU A 218 -5.20 -18.85 -13.04
C GLU A 218 -5.44 -20.10 -12.19
N GLY A 219 -4.57 -20.36 -11.21
CA GLY A 219 -4.61 -21.59 -10.41
C GLY A 219 -4.60 -21.38 -8.90
N GLU A 220 -5.01 -22.42 -8.17
CA GLU A 220 -4.96 -22.46 -6.71
C GLU A 220 -3.51 -22.43 -6.19
N SER A 221 -2.59 -23.10 -6.89
CA SER A 221 -1.16 -23.10 -6.58
C SER A 221 -0.58 -21.68 -6.55
N ASP A 222 -1.00 -20.84 -7.49
CA ASP A 222 -0.57 -19.46 -7.65
C ASP A 222 -0.99 -18.61 -6.44
N ILE A 223 -2.28 -18.64 -6.08
CA ILE A 223 -2.78 -17.99 -4.86
C ILE A 223 -1.99 -18.46 -3.65
N LYS A 224 -1.78 -19.77 -3.47
CA LYS A 224 -1.08 -20.32 -2.30
C LYS A 224 0.37 -19.85 -2.24
N ILE A 225 1.07 -19.77 -3.37
CA ILE A 225 2.45 -19.31 -3.43
C ILE A 225 2.53 -17.80 -3.19
N ILE A 226 1.70 -17.01 -3.87
CA ILE A 226 1.71 -15.54 -3.73
C ILE A 226 1.33 -15.13 -2.31
N SER A 227 0.21 -15.64 -1.78
CA SER A 227 -0.26 -15.31 -0.42
C SER A 227 0.77 -15.66 0.66
N LYS A 228 1.38 -16.86 0.62
CA LYS A 228 2.44 -17.26 1.56
C LYS A 228 3.69 -16.41 1.41
N SER A 229 4.03 -16.00 0.19
CA SER A 229 5.21 -15.16 -0.07
C SER A 229 5.00 -13.74 0.42
N ILE A 230 3.81 -13.15 0.22
CA ILE A 230 3.44 -11.85 0.82
C ILE A 230 3.51 -11.95 2.34
N LYS A 231 2.86 -12.95 2.93
CA LYS A 231 2.83 -13.13 4.40
C LYS A 231 4.22 -13.28 5.01
N LEU A 232 5.17 -13.88 4.30
CA LEU A 232 6.54 -14.05 4.77
C LEU A 232 7.42 -12.81 4.51
N LEU A 233 7.38 -12.26 3.30
CA LEU A 233 8.34 -11.24 2.84
C LEU A 233 7.86 -9.80 3.06
N TYR A 234 6.55 -9.58 3.11
CA TYR A 234 5.89 -8.28 3.24
C TYR A 234 4.65 -8.40 4.15
N PRO A 235 4.81 -8.88 5.41
CA PRO A 235 3.70 -9.17 6.29
C PRO A 235 2.78 -7.96 6.53
N HIS A 236 3.34 -6.74 6.53
CA HIS A 236 2.61 -5.48 6.70
C HIS A 236 1.59 -5.17 5.59
N LEU A 237 1.68 -5.85 4.43
CA LEU A 237 0.76 -5.70 3.31
C LEU A 237 -0.25 -6.85 3.20
N TYR A 238 -0.03 -7.96 3.90
CA TYR A 238 -0.85 -9.16 3.73
C TYR A 238 -2.34 -8.92 3.97
N ASP A 239 -2.67 -8.20 5.04
CA ASP A 239 -4.06 -7.96 5.46
C ASP A 239 -4.83 -7.01 4.53
N PHE A 240 -4.13 -6.31 3.62
CA PHE A 240 -4.71 -5.41 2.61
C PHE A 240 -5.15 -6.14 1.34
N TYR A 241 -4.84 -7.43 1.22
CA TYR A 241 -5.24 -8.27 0.10
C TYR A 241 -6.31 -9.29 0.52
N ASN A 242 -7.22 -9.57 -0.41
CA ASN A 242 -8.06 -10.76 -0.37
C ASN A 242 -7.66 -11.66 -1.54
N PHE A 243 -7.73 -12.97 -1.34
CA PHE A 243 -7.32 -13.95 -2.35
C PHE A 243 -8.52 -14.78 -2.78
N LYS A 244 -8.60 -15.11 -4.07
CA LYS A 244 -9.62 -16.03 -4.58
C LYS A 244 -9.58 -17.35 -3.81
N ASP A 245 -10.73 -17.77 -3.30
CA ASP A 245 -10.92 -19.09 -2.72
C ASP A 245 -11.45 -20.07 -3.77
N PHE A 246 -10.62 -21.05 -4.12
CA PHE A 246 -10.99 -22.11 -5.08
C PHE A 246 -11.83 -23.22 -4.46
N SER A 247 -11.88 -23.33 -3.13
CA SER A 247 -12.56 -24.41 -2.41
C SER A 247 -14.07 -24.22 -2.31
N ILE A 248 -14.53 -22.96 -2.25
CA ILE A 248 -15.93 -22.61 -2.03
C ILE A 248 -16.82 -22.95 -3.24
N SER A 249 -16.25 -23.00 -4.46
CA SER A 249 -17.04 -23.06 -5.71
C SER A 249 -16.67 -24.19 -6.67
N ASN A 250 -15.76 -25.11 -6.30
CA ASN A 250 -15.13 -26.04 -7.26
C ASN A 250 -14.64 -25.32 -8.53
N ALA A 251 -14.14 -24.09 -8.37
CA ALA A 251 -13.77 -23.23 -9.49
C ALA A 251 -12.73 -23.93 -10.35
N GLN A 252 -13.01 -24.03 -11.66
CA GLN A 252 -12.01 -24.47 -12.62
C GLN A 252 -10.87 -23.43 -12.68
N GLY A 253 -9.66 -23.90 -12.98
CA GLY A 253 -8.49 -23.03 -13.17
C GLY A 253 -8.20 -22.75 -14.64
N GLY A 254 -7.20 -21.91 -14.89
CA GLY A 254 -6.63 -21.61 -16.20
C GLY A 254 -6.99 -20.21 -16.71
N ALA A 255 -6.19 -19.72 -17.64
CA ALA A 255 -6.32 -18.38 -18.22
C ALA A 255 -7.72 -18.11 -18.80
N GLY A 256 -8.33 -19.08 -19.49
CA GLY A 256 -9.69 -18.93 -20.03
C GLY A 256 -10.76 -18.72 -18.95
N GLN A 257 -10.64 -19.38 -17.81
CA GLN A 257 -11.58 -19.23 -16.70
C GLN A 257 -11.39 -17.91 -15.97
N LEU A 258 -10.13 -17.49 -15.74
CA LEU A 258 -9.80 -16.17 -15.20
C LEU A 258 -10.36 -15.04 -16.09
N PHE A 259 -10.27 -15.18 -17.41
CA PHE A 259 -10.87 -14.25 -18.37
C PHE A 259 -12.39 -14.08 -18.15
N LEU A 260 -13.12 -15.19 -17.99
CA LEU A 260 -14.58 -15.17 -17.79
C LEU A 260 -14.95 -14.54 -16.44
N GLU A 261 -14.17 -14.82 -15.40
CA GLU A 261 -14.38 -14.25 -14.06
C GLU A 261 -14.21 -12.73 -14.06
N ILE A 262 -13.15 -12.22 -14.68
CA ILE A 262 -12.93 -10.77 -14.82
C ILE A 262 -14.12 -10.13 -15.54
N LYS A 263 -14.58 -10.72 -16.65
CA LYS A 263 -15.76 -10.22 -17.37
C LYS A 263 -17.02 -10.22 -16.50
N SER A 264 -17.21 -11.28 -15.70
CA SER A 264 -18.36 -11.38 -14.81
C SER A 264 -18.33 -10.30 -13.72
N LEU A 265 -17.19 -10.06 -13.09
CA LEU A 265 -17.03 -9.03 -12.06
C LEU A 265 -17.24 -7.61 -12.61
N ILE A 266 -16.75 -7.35 -13.83
CA ILE A 266 -17.01 -6.09 -14.53
C ILE A 266 -18.50 -5.95 -14.85
N ALA A 267 -19.16 -7.02 -15.32
CA ALA A 267 -20.57 -6.98 -15.70
C ALA A 267 -21.52 -6.70 -14.52
N ILE A 268 -21.13 -7.08 -13.30
CA ILE A 268 -21.91 -6.80 -12.07
C ILE A 268 -21.50 -5.48 -11.39
N ASN A 269 -20.65 -4.65 -12.03
CA ASN A 269 -20.12 -3.41 -11.46
C ASN A 269 -19.47 -3.60 -10.07
N HIS A 270 -18.65 -4.63 -9.92
CA HIS A 270 -17.90 -4.84 -8.68
C HIS A 270 -17.02 -3.62 -8.34
N THR A 271 -17.14 -3.12 -7.11
CA THR A 271 -16.56 -1.83 -6.68
C THR A 271 -15.14 -1.95 -6.15
N ASN A 272 -14.80 -3.07 -5.50
CA ASN A 272 -13.49 -3.21 -4.87
C ASN A 272 -12.38 -3.26 -5.94
N LYS A 273 -11.17 -2.93 -5.51
CA LYS A 273 -9.95 -3.06 -6.32
C LYS A 273 -9.68 -4.53 -6.64
N VAL A 274 -9.43 -4.85 -7.90
CA VAL A 274 -9.09 -6.19 -8.38
C VAL A 274 -7.78 -6.15 -9.14
N VAL A 275 -6.86 -7.08 -8.81
CA VAL A 275 -5.67 -7.37 -9.61
C VAL A 275 -5.77 -8.79 -10.13
N ALA A 276 -5.86 -8.94 -11.44
CA ALA A 276 -5.81 -10.23 -12.11
C ALA A 276 -4.40 -10.51 -12.65
N LEU A 277 -3.83 -11.65 -12.28
CA LEU A 277 -2.50 -12.08 -12.68
C LEU A 277 -2.59 -13.33 -13.57
N PHE A 278 -2.15 -13.17 -14.81
CA PHE A 278 -1.96 -14.26 -15.76
C PHE A 278 -0.51 -14.75 -15.76
N ASP A 279 -0.32 -16.02 -16.12
CA ASP A 279 1.00 -16.57 -16.39
C ASP A 279 1.68 -15.76 -17.52
N ASN A 280 3.00 -15.62 -17.45
CA ASN A 280 3.80 -15.02 -18.52
C ASN A 280 4.09 -16.06 -19.61
N ASP A 281 3.02 -16.58 -20.20
CA ASP A 281 3.04 -17.59 -21.26
C ASP A 281 2.12 -17.22 -22.44
N GLY A 282 2.11 -18.06 -23.46
CA GLY A 282 1.32 -17.80 -24.67
C GLY A 282 -0.19 -17.71 -24.43
N GLU A 283 -0.72 -18.47 -23.47
CA GLU A 283 -2.16 -18.48 -23.16
C GLU A 283 -2.57 -17.23 -22.38
N GLY A 284 -1.81 -16.88 -21.34
CA GLY A 284 -2.03 -15.67 -20.55
C GLY A 284 -1.94 -14.39 -21.40
N ILE A 285 -0.91 -14.30 -22.25
CA ILE A 285 -0.76 -13.18 -23.20
C ILE A 285 -1.93 -13.12 -24.19
N HIS A 286 -2.43 -14.27 -24.66
CA HIS A 286 -3.58 -14.31 -25.55
C HIS A 286 -4.83 -13.74 -24.87
N GLN A 287 -5.12 -14.15 -23.63
CA GLN A 287 -6.32 -13.69 -22.90
C GLN A 287 -6.28 -12.19 -22.60
N ILE A 288 -5.12 -11.67 -22.18
CA ILE A 288 -4.94 -10.23 -21.93
C ILE A 288 -5.20 -9.42 -23.20
N LYS A 289 -4.73 -9.87 -24.37
CA LYS A 289 -5.02 -9.21 -25.65
C LYS A 289 -6.51 -9.16 -25.97
N GLN A 290 -7.32 -10.12 -25.50
CA GLN A 290 -8.77 -10.07 -25.65
C GLN A 290 -9.41 -9.13 -24.62
N LEU A 291 -8.94 -9.12 -23.37
CA LEU A 291 -9.45 -8.23 -22.32
C LEU A 291 -9.19 -6.75 -22.64
N ASN A 292 -8.03 -6.43 -23.22
CA ASN A 292 -7.69 -5.06 -23.61
C ASN A 292 -8.58 -4.49 -24.73
N LYS A 293 -9.40 -5.31 -25.38
CA LYS A 293 -10.44 -4.84 -26.32
C LYS A 293 -11.70 -4.35 -25.61
N LEU A 294 -11.82 -4.61 -24.31
CA LEU A 294 -12.96 -4.23 -23.48
C LEU A 294 -12.64 -2.93 -22.72
N LYS A 295 -13.70 -2.21 -22.33
CA LYS A 295 -13.58 -1.09 -21.41
C LYS A 295 -13.40 -1.63 -19.99
N ILE A 296 -12.16 -1.65 -19.50
CA ILE A 296 -11.82 -2.10 -18.15
C ILE A 296 -11.99 -0.92 -17.16
N PRO A 297 -12.75 -1.08 -16.06
CA PRO A 297 -12.87 -0.06 -15.03
C PRO A 297 -11.53 0.24 -14.33
N SER A 298 -11.35 1.45 -13.79
CA SER A 298 -10.08 1.86 -13.16
C SER A 298 -9.74 1.12 -11.87
N ASN A 299 -10.71 0.46 -11.23
CA ASN A 299 -10.50 -0.41 -10.08
C ASN A 299 -10.05 -1.83 -10.48
N PHE A 300 -9.95 -2.15 -11.77
CA PHE A 300 -9.43 -3.43 -12.27
C PHE A 300 -8.07 -3.22 -12.94
N ILE A 301 -7.07 -3.97 -12.49
CA ILE A 301 -5.75 -4.03 -13.10
C ILE A 301 -5.47 -5.46 -13.56
N ILE A 302 -5.10 -5.61 -14.82
CA ILE A 302 -4.85 -6.90 -15.45
C ILE A 302 -3.38 -6.96 -15.84
N LEU A 303 -2.65 -7.94 -15.33
CA LEU A 303 -1.20 -8.07 -15.51
C LEU A 303 -0.84 -9.50 -15.92
N THR A 304 0.27 -9.64 -16.63
CA THR A 304 1.06 -10.89 -16.63
C THR A 304 2.04 -10.89 -15.47
N TYR A 305 2.53 -12.05 -15.06
CA TYR A 305 3.78 -12.10 -14.29
C TYR A 305 4.94 -11.38 -15.03
N PRO A 306 5.91 -10.77 -14.32
CA PRO A 306 6.96 -10.00 -14.96
C PRO A 306 7.92 -10.88 -15.77
N ASN A 307 8.55 -10.31 -16.79
CA ASN A 307 9.69 -10.96 -17.44
C ASN A 307 10.82 -11.19 -16.43
N LEU A 308 11.50 -12.32 -16.58
CA LEU A 308 12.63 -12.72 -15.75
C LEU A 308 13.90 -12.72 -16.61
N SER A 309 14.95 -12.06 -16.14
CA SER A 309 16.27 -12.15 -16.79
C SER A 309 16.78 -13.60 -16.81
N LEU A 310 16.40 -14.41 -15.82
CA LEU A 310 16.69 -15.84 -15.81
C LEU A 310 16.09 -16.57 -17.03
N LEU A 311 14.91 -16.14 -17.50
CA LEU A 311 14.22 -16.76 -18.62
C LEU A 311 14.70 -16.28 -19.98
N GLU A 312 15.52 -15.22 -20.08
CA GLU A 312 16.08 -14.75 -21.36
C GLU A 312 16.97 -15.81 -22.02
N LYS A 313 17.59 -16.67 -21.22
CA LYS A 313 18.43 -17.77 -21.67
C LYS A 313 18.28 -18.95 -20.71
N TYR A 314 17.28 -19.80 -20.96
CA TYR A 314 16.93 -20.93 -20.09
C TYR A 314 16.92 -22.25 -20.87
N PRO A 315 17.33 -23.39 -20.27
CA PRO A 315 17.46 -24.64 -21.02
C PRO A 315 16.11 -25.33 -21.28
N THR A 316 15.88 -25.70 -22.53
CA THR A 316 14.76 -26.54 -22.96
C THR A 316 15.11 -28.02 -22.86
N SER A 317 14.11 -28.91 -22.96
CA SER A 317 14.34 -30.36 -22.90
C SER A 317 15.28 -30.91 -23.97
N ASN A 318 15.54 -30.16 -25.04
CA ASN A 318 16.53 -30.50 -26.07
C ASN A 318 17.94 -29.93 -25.74
N ASN A 319 18.16 -29.42 -24.53
CA ASN A 319 19.36 -28.70 -24.10
C ASN A 319 19.68 -27.42 -24.91
N ILE A 320 18.68 -26.86 -25.59
CA ILE A 320 18.82 -25.59 -26.29
C ILE A 320 18.53 -24.46 -25.31
N MET A 321 19.39 -23.44 -25.28
CA MET A 321 19.20 -22.26 -24.46
C MET A 321 18.41 -21.22 -25.25
N GLU A 322 17.21 -20.89 -24.78
CA GLU A 322 16.29 -20.01 -25.49
C GLU A 322 15.64 -19.01 -24.53
N ASN A 323 15.03 -17.95 -25.08
CA ASN A 323 14.24 -17.01 -24.31
C ASN A 323 12.83 -17.58 -24.07
N MET A 324 12.51 -17.82 -22.80
CA MET A 324 11.28 -18.45 -22.34
C MET A 324 10.26 -17.46 -21.77
N ASN A 325 10.57 -16.15 -21.76
CA ASN A 325 9.59 -15.12 -21.39
C ASN A 325 8.46 -15.08 -22.41
N GLY A 326 7.22 -15.03 -21.92
CA GLY A 326 6.02 -15.12 -22.77
C GLY A 326 5.76 -16.49 -23.38
N ILE A 327 6.55 -17.51 -23.01
CA ILE A 327 6.40 -18.90 -23.47
C ILE A 327 6.14 -19.82 -22.28
N ALA A 328 6.85 -19.66 -21.17
CA ALA A 328 6.85 -20.62 -20.06
C ALA A 328 7.00 -19.96 -18.68
N GLY A 329 6.52 -18.73 -18.50
CA GLY A 329 6.62 -17.99 -17.25
C GLY A 329 5.48 -18.26 -16.27
N SER A 330 5.32 -19.51 -15.82
CA SER A 330 4.36 -19.87 -14.76
C SER A 330 4.89 -19.53 -13.36
N ILE A 331 4.03 -19.55 -12.33
CA ILE A 331 4.41 -19.20 -10.95
C ILE A 331 5.64 -19.97 -10.41
N GLU A 332 5.86 -21.20 -10.85
CA GLU A 332 7.02 -21.99 -10.41
C GLU A 332 8.37 -21.38 -10.83
N MET A 333 8.40 -20.59 -11.91
CA MET A 333 9.61 -19.89 -12.35
C MET A 333 10.04 -18.75 -11.41
N TYR A 334 9.20 -18.39 -10.44
CA TYR A 334 9.44 -17.32 -9.48
C TYR A 334 9.91 -17.84 -8.10
N LEU A 335 10.12 -19.16 -7.95
CA LEU A 335 10.45 -19.78 -6.66
C LEU A 335 11.92 -19.61 -6.21
N GLY A 336 12.76 -19.02 -7.07
CA GLY A 336 14.20 -18.80 -6.83
C GLY A 336 15.09 -19.87 -7.46
N ARG A 337 16.35 -19.49 -7.73
CA ARG A 337 17.33 -20.36 -8.42
C ARG A 337 17.77 -21.54 -7.56
N ASP A 338 17.70 -21.39 -6.25
CA ASP A 338 17.91 -22.44 -5.25
C ASP A 338 16.90 -23.60 -5.42
N ILE A 339 15.68 -23.29 -5.85
CA ILE A 339 14.63 -24.29 -6.10
C ILE A 339 14.67 -24.82 -7.53
N LEU A 340 14.95 -23.94 -8.51
CA LEU A 340 14.95 -24.27 -9.94
C LEU A 340 16.18 -25.06 -10.40
N LYS A 341 17.18 -25.23 -9.53
CA LYS A 341 18.38 -26.03 -9.82
C LYS A 341 18.38 -27.38 -9.10
N GLU A 342 18.90 -28.39 -9.79
CA GLU A 342 19.28 -29.67 -9.22
C GLU A 342 20.73 -30.01 -9.60
N LYS A 343 21.56 -30.34 -8.60
CA LYS A 343 22.99 -30.64 -8.78
C LYS A 343 23.72 -29.55 -9.60
N GLY A 344 23.38 -28.28 -9.34
CA GLY A 344 23.96 -27.12 -10.02
C GLY A 344 23.39 -26.78 -11.40
N LYS A 345 22.51 -27.61 -11.97
CA LYS A 345 21.91 -27.41 -13.30
C LYS A 345 20.45 -27.00 -13.20
N PHE A 346 19.99 -26.12 -14.10
CA PHE A 346 18.59 -25.74 -14.18
C PHE A 346 17.71 -26.90 -14.64
N ILE A 347 16.52 -27.02 -14.04
CA ILE A 347 15.49 -27.96 -14.47
C ILE A 347 14.95 -27.49 -15.81
N HIS A 348 14.85 -28.39 -16.78
CA HIS A 348 14.44 -28.09 -18.15
C HIS A 348 12.97 -27.71 -18.28
N ILE A 349 12.68 -26.85 -19.25
CA ILE A 349 11.32 -26.58 -19.75
C ILE A 349 10.98 -27.54 -20.89
N GLU A 350 9.77 -28.11 -20.86
CA GLU A 350 9.17 -28.85 -21.98
C GLU A 350 8.34 -27.90 -22.82
N LEU A 351 8.69 -27.77 -24.11
CA LEU A 351 7.89 -27.01 -25.06
C LEU A 351 6.77 -27.88 -25.60
N SER A 352 5.58 -27.31 -25.71
CA SER A 352 4.45 -27.94 -26.40
C SER A 352 4.71 -27.98 -27.92
N SER A 353 4.22 -29.01 -28.59
CA SER A 353 4.23 -29.10 -30.07
C SER A 353 3.06 -28.35 -30.72
N SER A 354 2.39 -27.46 -29.98
CA SER A 354 1.15 -26.79 -30.41
C SER A 354 1.41 -25.50 -31.21
N LYS A 355 0.38 -24.97 -31.89
CA LYS A 355 0.47 -23.71 -32.66
C LYS A 355 0.82 -22.48 -31.80
N ILE A 356 0.56 -22.55 -30.49
CA ILE A 356 0.93 -21.50 -29.53
C ILE A 356 2.17 -21.99 -28.80
N SER A 357 3.27 -21.25 -28.88
CA SER A 357 4.50 -21.58 -28.15
C SER A 357 4.22 -21.45 -26.65
N GLN A 358 3.94 -22.58 -26.00
CA GLN A 358 3.79 -22.71 -24.56
C GLN A 358 4.80 -23.72 -24.05
N GLY A 359 5.39 -23.47 -22.89
CA GLY A 359 6.28 -24.39 -22.20
C GLY A 359 5.88 -24.63 -20.76
N LYS A 360 6.25 -25.79 -20.22
CA LYS A 360 6.00 -26.17 -18.82
C LYS A 360 7.28 -26.64 -18.17
N ILE A 361 7.56 -26.13 -16.96
CA ILE A 361 8.67 -26.63 -16.14
C ILE A 361 8.40 -28.05 -15.66
N LYS A 362 9.42 -28.91 -15.69
CA LYS A 362 9.33 -30.27 -15.15
C LYS A 362 9.19 -30.27 -13.63
N TYR A 363 8.62 -31.35 -13.09
CA TYR A 363 8.59 -31.65 -11.65
C TYR A 363 7.91 -30.60 -10.77
N LYS A 364 6.87 -29.90 -11.26
CA LYS A 364 6.11 -28.87 -10.51
C LYS A 364 5.80 -29.26 -9.05
N LYS A 365 5.31 -30.48 -8.81
CA LYS A 365 5.01 -30.99 -7.45
C LYS A 365 6.23 -30.96 -6.53
N ASN A 366 7.42 -31.30 -7.05
CA ASN A 366 8.67 -31.27 -6.30
C ASN A 366 9.11 -29.82 -6.01
N LEU A 367 8.98 -28.92 -6.98
CA LEU A 367 9.30 -27.50 -6.81
C LEU A 367 8.44 -26.87 -5.70
N ILE A 368 7.14 -27.13 -5.74
CA ILE A 368 6.19 -26.66 -4.72
C ILE A 368 6.52 -27.27 -3.35
N LYS A 369 6.95 -28.53 -3.28
CA LYS A 369 7.41 -29.15 -2.03
C LYS A 369 8.65 -28.47 -1.46
N LYS A 370 9.66 -28.18 -2.30
CA LYS A 370 10.87 -27.43 -1.90
C LYS A 370 10.50 -26.03 -1.41
N TYR A 371 9.61 -25.33 -2.12
CA TYR A 371 9.09 -24.02 -1.73
C TYR A 371 8.40 -24.05 -0.36
N ASN A 372 7.48 -24.99 -0.14
CA ASN A 372 6.80 -25.09 1.16
C ASN A 372 7.79 -25.38 2.30
N LYS A 373 8.83 -26.20 2.06
CA LYS A 373 9.89 -26.43 3.03
C LYS A 373 10.64 -25.13 3.36
N LYS A 374 11.06 -24.38 2.32
CA LYS A 374 11.70 -23.07 2.43
C LYS A 374 10.85 -22.08 3.24
N ILE A 375 9.54 -22.00 2.99
CA ILE A 375 8.60 -21.18 3.77
C ILE A 375 8.59 -21.60 5.24
N ILE A 376 8.42 -22.88 5.54
CA ILE A 376 8.35 -23.40 6.92
C ILE A 376 9.64 -23.10 7.68
N GLU A 377 10.80 -23.24 7.04
CA GLU A 377 12.10 -22.93 7.65
C GLU A 377 12.22 -21.44 7.98
N CYS A 378 11.83 -20.55 7.06
CA CYS A 378 11.84 -19.11 7.29
C CYS A 378 10.83 -18.68 8.38
N GLN A 379 9.67 -19.34 8.46
CA GLN A 379 8.67 -19.07 9.50
C GLN A 379 9.18 -19.47 10.89
N LYS A 380 10.00 -20.52 10.98
CA LYS A 380 10.63 -20.93 12.24
C LYS A 380 11.80 -20.04 12.64
N ASN A 381 12.49 -19.46 11.66
CA ASN A 381 13.64 -18.58 11.88
C ASN A 381 13.70 -17.52 10.78
N SER A 382 13.28 -16.29 11.11
CA SER A 382 13.23 -15.16 10.16
C SER A 382 14.59 -14.78 9.61
N ILE A 383 15.69 -15.07 10.32
CA ILE A 383 17.07 -14.83 9.84
C ILE A 383 17.36 -15.62 8.57
N LEU A 384 16.70 -16.77 8.36
CA LEU A 384 16.89 -17.58 7.15
C LEU A 384 16.27 -16.95 5.90
N ILE A 385 15.40 -15.95 6.03
CA ILE A 385 14.78 -15.29 4.86
C ILE A 385 15.85 -14.80 3.90
N ASP A 386 16.90 -14.16 4.41
CA ASP A 386 18.00 -13.60 3.60
C ASP A 386 18.99 -14.66 3.11
N SER A 387 18.93 -15.89 3.63
CA SER A 387 19.77 -17.00 3.16
C SER A 387 19.22 -17.69 1.90
N TYR A 388 17.95 -17.47 1.58
CA TYR A 388 17.30 -18.06 0.42
C TYR A 388 17.17 -17.05 -0.74
N ASP A 389 17.11 -17.58 -1.97
CA ASP A 389 16.92 -16.74 -3.16
C ASP A 389 15.45 -16.39 -3.38
N TRP A 390 15.10 -15.13 -3.17
CA TRP A 390 13.75 -14.59 -3.40
C TRP A 390 13.69 -13.63 -4.59
N THR A 391 14.75 -13.55 -5.40
CA THR A 391 14.93 -12.50 -6.41
C THR A 391 13.73 -12.41 -7.35
N GLU A 392 13.35 -13.52 -7.98
CA GLU A 392 12.23 -13.55 -8.92
C GLU A 392 10.87 -13.36 -8.20
N MET A 393 10.68 -13.92 -7.00
CA MET A 393 9.47 -13.71 -6.20
C MET A 393 9.28 -12.23 -5.81
N ARG A 394 10.34 -11.55 -5.35
CA ARG A 394 10.30 -10.12 -5.03
C ARG A 394 9.97 -9.27 -6.25
N LEU A 395 10.43 -9.67 -7.44
CA LEU A 395 10.07 -8.99 -8.68
C LEU A 395 8.57 -9.14 -9.00
N LEU A 396 8.01 -10.34 -8.84
CA LEU A 396 6.56 -10.59 -8.99
C LEU A 396 5.75 -9.76 -7.99
N LEU A 397 6.10 -9.83 -6.70
CA LEU A 397 5.40 -9.08 -5.66
C LEU A 397 5.54 -7.57 -5.84
N SER A 398 6.71 -7.07 -6.25
CA SER A 398 6.88 -5.65 -6.57
C SER A 398 5.97 -5.23 -7.72
N LYS A 399 5.79 -6.04 -8.77
CA LYS A 399 4.86 -5.73 -9.86
C LYS A 399 3.41 -5.70 -9.37
N LEU A 400 3.03 -6.63 -8.49
CA LEU A 400 1.71 -6.67 -7.85
C LEU A 400 1.46 -5.42 -6.98
N PHE A 401 2.39 -5.04 -6.12
CA PHE A 401 2.25 -3.87 -5.24
C PHE A 401 2.17 -2.55 -6.01
N LYS A 402 2.75 -2.52 -7.22
CA LYS A 402 2.71 -1.36 -8.11
C LYS A 402 1.47 -1.32 -9.03
N ALA A 403 0.56 -2.28 -8.93
CA ALA A 403 -0.58 -2.42 -9.84
C ALA A 403 -1.42 -1.13 -9.99
N PHE A 404 -1.70 -0.43 -8.88
CA PHE A 404 -2.48 0.82 -8.88
C PHE A 404 -1.62 2.10 -8.92
N GLN A 405 -0.30 1.98 -8.99
CA GLN A 405 0.60 3.13 -9.00
C GLN A 405 0.67 3.79 -10.38
N THR A 406 0.78 2.99 -11.44
CA THR A 406 0.85 3.45 -12.83
C THR A 406 -0.47 3.21 -13.56
N LYS A 407 -0.89 4.16 -14.40
CA LYS A 407 -1.83 3.84 -15.50
C LYS A 407 -1.05 2.96 -16.48
N TYR A 408 -1.14 1.65 -16.34
CA TYR A 408 -0.75 0.74 -17.41
C TYR A 408 -1.78 0.95 -18.54
N ILE A 409 -1.39 1.71 -19.56
CA ILE A 409 -2.13 1.87 -20.82
C ILE A 409 -1.62 0.80 -21.78
#